data_AF-A0A519Y1F7-F1
#
_entry.id   AF-A0A519Y1F7-F1
#
_cell.length_a   1.000
_cell.length_b   1.000
_cell.length_c   1.000
_cell.angle_alpha   90.00
_cell.angle_beta   90.00
_cell.angle_gamma   90.00
#
_symmetry.space_group_name_H-M   'P 1'
#
loop_
_entity.id
_entity.type
_entity.pdbx_description
1 polymer ?
#
loop_
_entity_poly.entity_id
_entity_poly.type
_entity_poly.pdbx_seq_one_letter_code
_entity_poly.pdbx_strand_id
1 'polypeptide(L)'
;MSAPVSFRLLSLAGLLLASSCSIFHRHRDAPAPPPVVVETVRTPDSPTPPKAARDLADAMTTVLHLPPDQTGQLRQILNGTVEQANAARQQYPAQSPQLNAALQRINTKSASQLRTLLGPAKFKELQTKQPQIQAEMQQRQ
;
A
#
# COMPACT_ATOMS: atom_id res chain seq x y z
N MET A 1 -72.25 39.62 18.64
CA MET A 1 -72.88 38.41 18.09
C MET A 1 -72.06 37.21 18.53
N SER A 2 -72.78 36.15 18.91
CA SER A 2 -72.44 35.12 19.89
C SER A 2 -71.50 34.00 19.40
N ALA A 3 -70.77 33.38 20.33
CA ALA A 3 -70.19 32.02 20.23
C ALA A 3 -71.33 30.95 20.17
N PRO A 4 -71.14 29.60 20.03
CA PRO A 4 -69.95 28.78 20.38
C PRO A 4 -69.70 27.47 19.55
N VAL A 5 -68.78 26.62 20.06
CA VAL A 5 -68.77 25.14 20.13
C VAL A 5 -67.60 24.40 19.43
N SER A 6 -66.85 23.71 20.29
CA SER A 6 -65.80 22.70 20.10
C SER A 6 -66.26 21.38 19.44
N PHE A 7 -65.36 20.61 18.81
CA PHE A 7 -65.05 19.19 19.16
C PHE A 7 -64.08 18.49 18.17
N ARG A 8 -63.09 17.82 18.78
CA ARG A 8 -62.46 16.51 18.46
C ARG A 8 -61.32 16.34 17.43
N LEU A 9 -60.24 15.77 17.99
CA LEU A 9 -59.13 15.05 17.37
C LEU A 9 -59.61 13.91 16.45
N LEU A 10 -58.86 13.67 15.37
CA LEU A 10 -58.67 12.32 14.83
C LEU A 10 -57.23 12.15 14.29
N SER A 11 -56.54 11.15 14.84
CA SER A 11 -55.21 10.69 14.47
C SER A 11 -55.17 10.14 13.04
N LEU A 12 -54.10 10.44 12.29
CA LEU A 12 -53.76 9.70 11.07
C LEU A 12 -52.31 9.20 11.16
N ALA A 13 -52.18 7.93 11.50
CA ALA A 13 -50.95 7.16 11.37
C ALA A 13 -50.73 6.80 9.90
N GLY A 14 -49.67 7.35 9.30
CA GLY A 14 -49.22 6.99 7.94
C GLY A 14 -47.94 6.17 8.01
N LEU A 15 -48.05 4.86 7.79
CA LEU A 15 -46.93 3.98 7.47
C LEU A 15 -46.29 4.41 6.14
N LEU A 16 -44.96 4.56 6.13
CA LEU A 16 -44.17 4.38 4.92
C LEU A 16 -43.04 3.38 5.23
N LEU A 17 -43.23 2.16 4.73
CA LEU A 17 -42.18 1.18 4.54
C LEU A 17 -41.16 1.76 3.54
N ALA A 18 -39.93 1.97 3.97
CA ALA A 18 -38.79 2.08 3.08
C ALA A 18 -37.93 0.83 3.24
N SER A 19 -37.99 -0.01 2.20
CA SER A 19 -37.13 -1.16 1.95
C SER A 19 -35.66 -0.82 2.12
N SER A 20 -34.98 -1.43 3.10
CA SER A 20 -33.52 -1.35 3.25
C SER A 20 -32.90 -2.65 2.76
N CYS A 21 -32.75 -2.75 1.44
CA CYS A 21 -31.85 -3.70 0.80
C CYS A 21 -30.66 -2.94 0.25
N SER A 22 -29.55 -2.91 0.99
CA SER A 22 -28.24 -2.74 0.38
C SER A 22 -27.12 -2.90 1.40
N ILE A 23 -26.10 -3.64 0.95
CA ILE A 23 -24.70 -3.60 1.38
C ILE A 23 -24.33 -4.66 2.44
N PHE A 24 -24.00 -5.83 1.88
CA PHE A 24 -22.87 -6.66 2.31
C PHE A 24 -21.75 -5.81 2.92
N HIS A 25 -21.62 -5.81 4.24
CA HIS A 25 -20.37 -5.45 4.90
C HIS A 25 -19.39 -6.61 4.72
N ARG A 26 -18.76 -6.66 3.54
CA ARG A 26 -17.51 -7.41 3.37
C ARG A 26 -16.41 -6.56 4.01
N HIS A 27 -16.31 -6.61 5.34
CA HIS A 27 -15.10 -6.18 6.04
C HIS A 27 -13.96 -7.07 5.55
N ARG A 28 -13.23 -6.56 4.57
CA ARG A 28 -11.91 -7.03 4.22
C ARG A 28 -10.93 -5.90 4.49
N ASP A 29 -11.00 -5.34 5.69
CA ASP A 29 -9.90 -4.62 6.31
C ASP A 29 -8.84 -5.62 6.79
N ALA A 30 -8.28 -6.37 5.85
CA ALA A 30 -6.90 -6.75 6.03
C ALA A 30 -6.12 -5.48 5.67
N PRO A 31 -5.36 -4.87 6.61
CA PRO A 31 -4.45 -3.80 6.23
C PRO A 31 -3.63 -4.31 5.06
N ALA A 32 -3.66 -3.58 3.94
CA ALA A 32 -2.79 -3.86 2.82
C ALA A 32 -1.38 -4.02 3.41
N PRO A 33 -0.66 -5.13 3.13
CA PRO A 33 0.66 -5.32 3.68
C PRO A 33 1.46 -4.04 3.39
N PRO A 34 2.15 -3.48 4.39
CA PRO A 34 2.85 -2.22 4.23
C PRO A 34 3.72 -2.33 2.98
N PRO A 35 3.73 -1.29 2.11
CA PRO A 35 4.48 -1.35 0.87
C PRO A 35 5.90 -1.75 1.23
N VAL A 36 6.38 -2.85 0.63
CA VAL A 36 7.77 -3.28 0.78
C VAL A 36 8.60 -2.33 -0.08
N VAL A 37 8.78 -1.13 0.50
CA VAL A 37 9.81 -0.14 0.34
C VAL A 37 10.51 -0.13 -1.02
N VAL A 38 10.07 0.78 -1.89
CA VAL A 38 10.95 1.49 -2.84
C VAL A 38 10.83 3.01 -2.66
N GLU A 39 9.91 3.47 -1.79
CA GLU A 39 9.55 4.88 -1.68
C GLU A 39 9.95 5.51 -0.34
N THR A 40 10.93 4.95 0.38
CA THR A 40 11.27 5.49 1.72
C THR A 40 12.47 6.43 1.77
N VAL A 41 13.08 6.81 0.64
CA VAL A 41 14.20 7.77 0.67
C VAL A 41 14.24 8.62 -0.60
N ARG A 42 13.33 9.60 -0.77
CA ARG A 42 13.52 10.88 -1.51
C ARG A 42 12.21 11.59 -1.81
N THR A 43 12.34 12.87 -2.20
CA THR A 43 11.29 13.68 -2.83
C THR A 43 10.57 12.89 -3.94
N PRO A 44 9.22 12.93 -4.01
CA PRO A 44 8.43 12.17 -4.98
C PRO A 44 8.83 12.39 -6.45
N ASP A 45 9.45 13.53 -6.73
CA ASP A 45 9.70 14.04 -8.07
C ASP A 45 11.05 13.63 -8.69
N SER A 46 11.94 12.98 -7.95
CA SER A 46 13.27 12.63 -8.46
C SER A 46 13.39 11.14 -8.81
N PRO A 47 14.09 10.78 -9.91
CA PRO A 47 14.43 9.39 -10.18
C PRO A 47 15.22 8.77 -9.01
N THR A 48 14.86 7.54 -8.64
CA THR A 48 15.60 6.77 -7.64
C THR A 48 16.89 6.23 -8.28
N PRO A 49 18.09 6.50 -7.72
CA PRO A 49 19.33 6.01 -8.32
C PRO A 49 19.46 4.49 -8.18
N PRO A 50 20.10 3.79 -9.14
CA PRO A 50 20.32 2.34 -9.05
C PRO A 50 21.05 1.89 -7.78
N LYS A 51 21.93 2.74 -7.23
CA LYS A 51 22.61 2.49 -5.96
C LYS A 51 21.62 2.20 -4.82
N ALA A 52 20.47 2.87 -4.78
CA ALA A 52 19.48 2.69 -3.72
C ALA A 52 18.87 1.28 -3.71
N ALA A 53 18.69 0.65 -4.87
CA ALA A 53 18.22 -0.74 -4.95
C ALA A 53 19.27 -1.73 -4.43
N ARG A 54 20.55 -1.49 -4.74
CA ARG A 54 21.66 -2.28 -4.21
C ARG A 54 21.77 -2.14 -2.70
N ASP A 55 21.76 -0.91 -2.19
CA ASP A 55 21.87 -0.64 -0.75
C ASP A 55 20.70 -1.28 0.01
N LEU A 56 19.48 -1.23 -0.55
CA LEU A 56 18.30 -1.89 0.03
C LEU A 56 18.43 -3.41 0.05
N ALA A 57 18.92 -4.01 -1.04
CA ALA A 57 19.16 -5.44 -1.10
C ALA A 57 20.19 -5.89 -0.06
N ASP A 58 21.25 -5.10 0.13
CA ASP A 58 22.29 -5.37 1.12
C ASP A 58 21.74 -5.19 2.53
N ALA A 59 20.94 -4.16 2.80
CA ALA A 59 20.27 -3.97 4.09
C ALA A 59 19.30 -5.12 4.43
N MET A 60 18.48 -5.54 3.47
CA MET A 60 17.60 -6.71 3.62
C MET A 60 18.41 -7.99 3.85
N THR A 61 19.54 -8.15 3.16
CA THR A 61 20.43 -9.31 3.34
C THR A 61 21.00 -9.36 4.74
N THR A 62 21.51 -8.23 5.26
CA THR A 62 22.03 -8.12 6.62
C THR A 62 20.96 -8.45 7.65
N VAL A 63 19.79 -7.80 7.56
CA VAL A 63 18.74 -7.90 8.59
C VAL A 63 18.05 -9.27 8.59
N LEU A 64 17.85 -9.86 7.42
CA LEU A 64 17.18 -11.16 7.26
C LEU A 64 18.14 -12.34 7.19
N HIS A 65 19.45 -12.09 7.19
CA HIS A 65 20.51 -13.10 7.09
C HIS A 65 20.32 -13.98 5.84
N LEU A 66 20.18 -13.35 4.68
CA LEU A 66 19.93 -14.07 3.42
C LEU A 66 21.22 -14.73 2.90
N PRO A 67 21.14 -15.92 2.28
CA PRO A 67 22.27 -16.53 1.62
C PRO A 67 22.66 -15.77 0.33
N PRO A 68 23.92 -15.87 -0.13
CA PRO A 68 24.41 -15.11 -1.28
C PRO A 68 23.56 -15.26 -2.55
N ASP A 69 23.07 -16.46 -2.83
CA ASP A 69 22.24 -16.74 -4.01
C ASP A 69 20.91 -15.97 -3.96
N GLN A 70 20.27 -15.90 -2.78
CA GLN A 70 19.05 -15.10 -2.60
C GLN A 70 19.34 -13.60 -2.66
N THR A 71 20.50 -13.15 -2.16
CA THR A 71 20.92 -11.75 -2.28
C THR A 71 21.08 -11.32 -3.73
N GLY A 72 21.65 -12.18 -4.59
CA GLY A 72 21.77 -11.92 -6.03
C GLY A 72 20.41 -11.73 -6.69
N GLN A 73 19.47 -12.66 -6.44
CA GLN A 73 18.11 -12.60 -6.98
C GLN A 73 17.32 -11.41 -6.42
N LEU A 74 17.52 -11.07 -5.14
CA LEU A 74 16.93 -9.91 -4.50
C LEU A 74 17.36 -8.61 -5.17
N ARG A 75 18.66 -8.43 -5.43
CA ARG A 75 19.19 -7.27 -6.17
C ARG A 75 18.55 -7.15 -7.54
N GLN A 76 18.39 -8.25 -8.27
CA GLN A 76 17.78 -8.24 -9.59
C GLN A 76 16.32 -7.77 -9.53
N ILE A 77 15.53 -8.27 -8.57
CA ILE A 77 14.13 -7.84 -8.38
C ILE A 77 14.06 -6.34 -8.06
N LEU A 78 14.87 -5.87 -7.11
CA LEU A 78 14.85 -4.48 -6.65
C LEU A 78 15.33 -3.51 -7.74
N ASN A 79 16.37 -3.85 -8.49
CA ASN A 79 16.84 -3.06 -9.63
C ASN A 79 15.73 -2.92 -10.69
N GLY A 80 15.11 -4.02 -11.11
CA GLY A 80 14.02 -3.98 -12.09
C GLY A 80 12.79 -3.23 -11.58
N THR A 81 12.55 -3.22 -10.26
CA THR A 81 11.48 -2.43 -9.64
C THR A 81 11.79 -0.94 -9.72
N VAL A 82 13.03 -0.53 -9.42
CA VAL A 82 13.47 0.87 -9.54
C VAL A 82 13.43 1.35 -10.98
N GLU A 83 13.85 0.53 -11.94
CA GLU A 83 13.75 0.86 -13.37
C GLU A 83 12.30 1.11 -13.80
N GLN A 84 11.38 0.21 -13.42
CA GLN A 84 9.94 0.38 -13.70
C GLN A 84 9.36 1.62 -13.03
N ALA A 85 9.73 1.90 -11.77
CA ALA A 85 9.25 3.07 -11.03
C ALA A 85 9.76 4.37 -11.66
N ASN A 86 11.04 4.42 -12.05
CA ASN A 86 11.62 5.56 -12.75
C ASN A 86 10.98 5.78 -14.12
N ALA A 87 10.73 4.72 -14.88
CA ALA A 87 10.02 4.80 -16.15
C ALA A 87 8.59 5.34 -15.96
N ALA A 88 7.87 4.91 -14.92
CA ALA A 88 6.55 5.44 -14.60
C ALA A 88 6.59 6.92 -14.22
N ARG A 89 7.60 7.36 -13.45
CA ARG A 89 7.82 8.77 -13.09
C ARG A 89 8.15 9.66 -14.31
N GLN A 90 8.77 9.09 -15.35
CA GLN A 90 9.01 9.79 -16.61
C GLN A 90 7.74 9.88 -17.47
N GLN A 91 6.88 8.87 -17.40
CA GLN A 91 5.67 8.78 -18.21
C GLN A 91 4.51 9.63 -17.68
N TYR A 92 4.38 9.74 -16.37
CA TYR A 92 3.23 10.38 -15.72
C TYR A 92 3.65 11.65 -14.97
N PRO A 93 2.79 12.69 -14.94
CA PRO A 93 3.04 13.85 -14.12
C PRO A 93 3.22 13.47 -12.65
N ALA A 94 4.11 14.21 -11.98
CA ALA A 94 4.27 14.19 -10.55
C ALA A 94 2.92 14.23 -9.82
N GLN A 95 2.78 13.42 -8.77
CA GLN A 95 1.59 13.38 -7.89
C GLN A 95 0.27 13.05 -8.61
N SER A 96 0.32 12.60 -9.87
CA SER A 96 -0.88 12.23 -10.62
C SER A 96 -1.48 10.91 -10.12
N PRO A 97 -2.81 10.75 -10.18
CA PRO A 97 -3.47 9.47 -9.89
C PRO A 97 -2.93 8.31 -10.73
N GLN A 98 -2.53 8.59 -11.98
CA GLN A 98 -1.95 7.62 -12.90
C GLN A 98 -0.58 7.14 -12.41
N LEU A 99 0.27 8.07 -11.96
CA LEU A 99 1.56 7.73 -11.35
C LEU A 99 1.35 6.86 -10.11
N ASN A 100 0.45 7.26 -9.22
CA ASN A 100 0.16 6.51 -7.99
C ASN A 100 -0.33 5.08 -8.29
N ALA A 101 -1.23 4.93 -9.27
CA ALA A 101 -1.72 3.63 -9.70
C ALA A 101 -0.61 2.76 -10.34
N ALA A 102 0.28 3.36 -11.14
CA ALA A 102 1.41 2.67 -11.73
C ALA A 102 2.39 2.19 -10.65
N LEU A 103 2.77 3.06 -9.71
CA LEU A 103 3.66 2.72 -8.59
C LEU A 103 3.06 1.63 -7.70
N GLN A 104 1.75 1.69 -7.42
CA GLN A 104 1.07 0.64 -6.64
C GLN A 104 1.13 -0.73 -7.32
N ARG A 105 0.94 -0.79 -8.64
CA ARG A 105 1.06 -2.04 -9.42
C ARG A 105 2.50 -2.56 -9.39
N ILE A 106 3.49 -1.69 -9.57
CA ILE A 106 4.92 -2.03 -9.51
C ILE A 106 5.27 -2.61 -8.13
N ASN A 107 4.86 -1.94 -7.06
CA ASN A 107 5.10 -2.38 -5.68
C ASN A 107 4.41 -3.72 -5.38
N THR A 108 3.18 -3.92 -5.85
CA THR A 108 2.43 -5.18 -5.66
C THR A 108 3.13 -6.34 -6.38
N LYS A 109 3.59 -6.12 -7.61
CA LYS A 109 4.33 -7.11 -8.38
C LYS A 109 5.65 -7.46 -7.68
N SER A 110 6.41 -6.44 -7.26
CA SER A 110 7.68 -6.64 -6.53
C SER A 110 7.48 -7.41 -5.24
N ALA A 111 6.45 -7.06 -4.43
CA ALA A 111 6.12 -7.78 -3.21
C ALA A 111 5.78 -9.26 -3.47
N SER A 112 5.10 -9.57 -4.57
CA SER A 112 4.84 -10.97 -4.97
C SER A 112 6.13 -11.71 -5.32
N GLN A 113 7.04 -11.09 -6.09
CA GLN A 113 8.34 -11.66 -6.43
C GLN A 113 9.20 -11.90 -5.18
N LEU A 114 9.23 -10.93 -4.26
CA LEU A 114 9.93 -11.06 -2.98
C LEU A 114 9.36 -12.18 -2.11
N ARG A 115 8.02 -12.32 -2.06
CA ARG A 115 7.39 -13.41 -1.33
C ARG A 115 7.75 -14.78 -1.91
N THR A 116 7.82 -14.90 -3.23
CA THR A 116 8.25 -16.13 -3.90
C THR A 116 9.71 -16.44 -3.63
N LEU A 117 10.59 -15.44 -3.72
CA LEU A 117 12.02 -15.59 -3.46
C LEU A 117 12.33 -16.01 -2.02
N LEU A 118 11.74 -15.30 -1.06
CA LEU A 118 12.04 -15.46 0.36
C LEU A 118 11.25 -16.62 1.01
N GLY A 119 10.10 -16.96 0.43
CA GLY A 119 9.11 -17.81 1.07
C GLY A 119 8.32 -17.08 2.18
N PRO A 120 7.23 -17.70 2.67
CA PRO A 120 6.27 -17.03 3.54
C PRO A 120 6.84 -16.62 4.91
N ALA A 121 7.74 -17.42 5.49
CA ALA A 121 8.32 -17.13 6.81
C ALA A 121 9.26 -15.91 6.77
N LYS A 122 10.23 -15.91 5.84
CA LYS A 122 11.15 -14.78 5.67
C LYS A 122 10.47 -13.54 5.11
N PHE A 123 9.44 -13.69 4.28
CA PHE A 123 8.63 -12.56 3.86
C PHE A 123 7.85 -11.92 5.02
N LYS A 124 7.36 -12.70 5.98
CA LYS A 124 6.78 -12.17 7.22
C LYS A 124 7.86 -11.47 8.06
N GLU A 125 9.05 -12.06 8.18
CA GLU A 125 10.17 -11.44 8.88
C GLU A 125 10.54 -10.07 8.28
N LEU A 126 10.61 -9.97 6.94
CA LEU A 126 10.80 -8.71 6.20
C LEU A 126 9.77 -7.64 6.60
N GLN A 127 8.49 -8.00 6.66
CA GLN A 127 7.42 -7.07 7.07
C GLN A 127 7.62 -6.60 8.52
N THR A 128 7.99 -7.51 9.42
CA THR A 128 8.19 -7.18 10.84
C THR A 128 9.46 -6.38 11.11
N LYS A 129 10.52 -6.60 10.33
CA LYS A 129 11.83 -5.97 10.50
C LYS A 129 12.02 -4.74 9.63
N GLN A 130 10.95 -4.22 9.05
CA GLN A 130 11.00 -3.03 8.20
C GLN A 130 11.66 -1.82 8.89
N PRO A 131 11.44 -1.53 10.19
CA PRO A 131 12.17 -0.46 10.88
C PRO A 131 13.68 -0.70 10.95
N GLN A 132 14.10 -1.95 11.13
CA GLN A 132 15.53 -2.32 11.19
C GLN A 132 16.19 -2.18 9.82
N ILE A 133 15.50 -2.57 8.75
CA ILE A 133 15.97 -2.38 7.37
C ILE A 133 16.11 -0.89 7.04
N GLN A 134 15.18 -0.04 7.50
CA GLN A 134 15.28 1.40 7.32
C GLN A 134 16.46 1.99 8.10
N ALA A 135 16.69 1.56 9.34
CA ALA A 135 17.86 1.97 10.12
C ALA A 135 19.18 1.55 9.44
N GLU A 136 19.25 0.32 8.95
CA GLU A 136 20.39 -0.20 8.19
C GLU A 136 20.62 0.60 6.89
N MET A 137 19.55 1.00 6.20
CA MET A 137 19.62 1.87 5.03
C MET A 137 20.14 3.27 5.35
N GLN A 138 19.80 3.84 6.51
CA GLN A 138 20.31 5.15 6.92
C GLN A 138 21.82 5.14 7.15
N GLN A 139 22.39 4.01 7.60
CA GLN A 139 23.84 3.86 7.75
C GLN A 139 24.59 3.76 6.42
N ARG A 140 23.87 3.56 5.31
CA ARG A 140 24.41 3.32 3.96
C ARG A 140 24.26 4.53 3.03
N GLN A 141 23.62 5.60 3.49
CA GLN A 141 23.46 6.88 2.78
C GLN A 141 24.73 7.71 2.87
#